data_AF-A0A7X4DPG3-F1
#
_entry.id   AF-A0A7X4DPG3-F1
#
_cell.length_a   1.000
_cell.length_b   1.000
_cell.length_c   1.000
_cell.angle_alpha   90.00
_cell.angle_beta   90.00
_cell.angle_gamma   90.00
#
_symmetry.space_group_name_H-M   'P 1'
#
loop_
_entity.id
_entity.type
_entity.pdbx_description
1 polymer ?
#
loop_
_entity_poly.entity_id
_entity_poly.type
_entity_poly.pdbx_seq_one_letter_code
_entity_poly.pdbx_strand_id
1 'polypeptide(L)'
;SGVVTTDMPLAHDKPIDFGLQAFCEACNKCARECPSGAITAGPKLMFNGYEIWKSDSQKCATYRITTPGGAMCGRCMKTCPWNLEGLFAEKPFRWAAMNVPAFAPALARLDDRLGNGGLNPIKKWWWDIGIEEDGGYRPARVPVNARDLQRELDLKYEDQTLAVYPAHLTPPPWPYPFPMDRESGIEAYEAMLTPEAYKARLERGDTEGLAHEVLDHADSPVLKMVVSKVDARGGDVTIYEFRDPDGRDLPEWTAGAHLDIVVAPEFLRQYSMSGDPKDRSVYQIGVLRENDGRGGSTLLHRIFTEGRRVFLSKPINHFPLEESAKRTLLMGGGIGVTPMVAMGHRLHELGRDFTLHYSVPSRDKAAYLDDLLAMPWAEHVTLHVSDEGSRADLNCVLGPYSDGTHVYTCGPDRYMSAVIEAAERQGFPEEARHLEYFSVPELPEYENHPFTLKLIRSGIALEVPADRSATDILTEHGISVDVKCSDGLCGVCKCGLIAGDVEHRDFVLSAAQRKDSIILCQSRAAEPSGAIEVDI
;
A
#
# COMPACT_ATOMS: atom_id res chain seq x y z
N SER A 1 12.63 -13.87 -21.20
CA SER A 1 12.12 -13.52 -22.55
C SER A 1 11.64 -12.08 -22.52
N GLY A 2 11.74 -11.37 -23.64
CA GLY A 2 11.08 -10.09 -23.84
C GLY A 2 9.96 -10.27 -24.86
N VAL A 3 8.84 -9.57 -24.67
CA VAL A 3 7.72 -9.53 -25.64
C VAL A 3 7.56 -8.08 -26.06
N VAL A 4 7.45 -7.84 -27.36
CA VAL A 4 7.15 -6.52 -27.94
C VAL A 4 5.89 -6.66 -28.77
N THR A 5 4.88 -5.87 -28.45
CA THR A 5 3.66 -5.78 -29.25
C THR A 5 3.84 -4.75 -30.35
N THR A 6 3.24 -4.99 -31.51
CA THR A 6 3.33 -4.09 -32.66
C THR A 6 2.08 -4.21 -33.52
N ASP A 7 1.67 -3.11 -34.14
CA ASP A 7 0.63 -3.08 -35.17
C ASP A 7 1.18 -3.46 -36.56
N MET A 8 2.48 -3.73 -36.66
CA MET A 8 3.10 -4.17 -37.91
C MET A 8 2.47 -5.51 -38.36
N PRO A 9 2.01 -5.62 -39.62
CA PRO A 9 1.39 -6.85 -40.11
C PRO A 9 2.45 -7.94 -40.27
N LEU A 10 2.45 -8.90 -39.33
CA LEU A 10 3.34 -10.06 -39.33
C LEU A 10 2.55 -11.35 -39.50
N ALA A 11 3.14 -12.33 -40.19
CA ALA A 11 2.66 -13.70 -40.12
C ALA A 11 2.91 -14.26 -38.72
N HIS A 12 1.92 -14.94 -38.13
CA HIS A 12 2.07 -15.58 -36.82
C HIS A 12 2.47 -17.05 -36.99
N ASP A 13 3.33 -17.53 -36.08
CA ASP A 13 3.64 -18.94 -35.95
C ASP A 13 2.46 -19.73 -35.36
N LYS A 14 2.47 -21.06 -35.56
CA LYS A 14 1.46 -21.98 -35.00
C LYS A 14 1.94 -22.59 -33.69
N PRO A 15 1.02 -23.02 -32.79
CA PRO A 15 1.37 -23.84 -31.64
C PRO A 15 2.11 -25.13 -32.07
N ILE A 16 3.02 -25.59 -31.21
CA ILE A 16 3.81 -26.81 -31.43
C ILE A 16 3.34 -27.92 -30.49
N ASP A 17 3.39 -29.16 -30.99
CA ASP A 17 3.28 -30.36 -30.18
C ASP A 17 4.52 -31.21 -30.41
N PHE A 18 5.23 -31.51 -29.32
CA PHE A 18 6.42 -32.35 -29.32
C PHE A 18 6.35 -33.40 -28.21
N GLY A 19 5.15 -33.82 -27.82
CA GLY A 19 4.94 -34.88 -26.83
C GLY A 19 5.20 -34.47 -25.37
N LEU A 20 5.37 -33.17 -25.09
CA LEU A 20 5.68 -32.66 -23.76
C LEU A 20 4.61 -33.04 -22.71
N GLN A 21 3.34 -33.07 -23.11
CA GLN A 21 2.23 -33.41 -22.21
C GLN A 21 2.42 -34.79 -21.58
N ALA A 22 2.60 -35.81 -22.42
CA ALA A 22 2.85 -37.18 -21.98
C ALA A 22 4.16 -37.32 -21.19
N PHE A 23 5.19 -36.52 -21.53
CA PHE A 23 6.43 -36.54 -20.79
C PHE A 23 6.27 -36.00 -19.36
N CYS A 24 5.59 -34.86 -19.21
CA CYS A 24 5.36 -34.23 -17.92
C CYS A 24 4.48 -35.09 -17.00
N GLU A 25 3.42 -35.72 -17.55
CA GLU A 25 2.53 -36.64 -16.82
C GLU A 25 3.27 -37.81 -16.16
N ALA A 26 4.42 -38.22 -16.71
CA ALA A 26 5.18 -39.36 -16.23
C ALA A 26 6.41 -39.00 -15.35
N CYS A 27 6.77 -37.71 -15.23
CA CYS A 27 8.10 -37.31 -14.74
C CYS A 27 8.11 -36.80 -13.29
N ASN A 28 7.30 -35.79 -12.96
CA ASN A 28 7.23 -35.13 -11.64
C ASN A 28 8.55 -34.64 -11.00
N LYS A 29 9.69 -34.68 -11.72
CA LYS A 29 11.00 -34.27 -11.19
C LYS A 29 11.03 -32.80 -10.75
N CYS A 30 10.41 -31.89 -11.49
CA CYS A 30 10.34 -30.49 -11.09
C CYS A 30 9.52 -30.29 -9.81
N ALA A 31 8.45 -31.06 -9.61
CA ALA A 31 7.63 -31.06 -8.40
C ALA A 31 8.42 -31.56 -7.19
N ARG A 32 9.05 -32.73 -7.32
CA ARG A 32 9.91 -33.33 -6.29
C ARG A 32 11.06 -32.43 -5.87
N GLU A 33 11.67 -31.72 -6.81
CA GLU A 33 12.85 -30.90 -6.55
C GLU A 33 12.52 -29.45 -6.12
N CYS A 34 11.24 -29.09 -6.03
CA CYS A 34 10.81 -27.74 -5.66
C CYS A 34 11.04 -27.48 -4.16
N PRO A 35 11.92 -26.53 -3.76
CA PRO A 35 12.22 -26.30 -2.34
C PRO A 35 11.03 -25.82 -1.51
N SER A 36 10.08 -25.13 -2.15
CA SER A 36 8.88 -24.59 -1.50
C SER A 36 7.65 -25.49 -1.66
N GLY A 37 7.78 -26.64 -2.35
CA GLY A 37 6.64 -27.52 -2.64
C GLY A 37 5.53 -26.85 -3.45
N ALA A 38 5.87 -25.88 -4.31
CA ALA A 38 4.88 -25.07 -5.04
C ALA A 38 4.37 -25.71 -6.34
N ILE A 39 5.07 -26.70 -6.88
CA ILE A 39 4.72 -27.32 -8.16
C ILE A 39 3.88 -28.58 -7.88
N THR A 40 2.73 -28.68 -8.55
CA THR A 40 1.84 -29.85 -8.43
C THR A 40 2.48 -31.10 -9.04
N ALA A 41 2.28 -32.25 -8.37
CA ALA A 41 2.55 -33.59 -8.89
C ALA A 41 1.28 -34.25 -9.47
N GLY A 42 0.15 -33.54 -9.40
CA GLY A 42 -1.17 -34.00 -9.86
C GLY A 42 -1.42 -33.79 -11.36
N PRO A 43 -2.67 -34.06 -11.80
CA PRO A 43 -3.06 -33.88 -13.19
C PRO A 43 -3.17 -32.39 -13.57
N LYS A 44 -3.33 -32.13 -14.88
CA LYS A 44 -3.76 -30.80 -15.34
C LYS A 44 -5.20 -30.55 -14.91
N LEU A 45 -5.47 -29.31 -14.54
CA LEU A 45 -6.78 -28.82 -14.17
C LEU A 45 -7.08 -27.54 -14.96
N MET A 46 -8.34 -27.14 -14.95
CA MET A 46 -8.78 -25.92 -15.61
C MET A 46 -8.64 -24.73 -14.69
N PHE A 47 -7.95 -23.69 -15.16
CA PHE A 47 -7.72 -22.44 -14.44
C PHE A 47 -8.00 -21.26 -15.37
N ASN A 48 -8.90 -20.35 -14.99
CA ASN A 48 -9.29 -19.17 -15.79
C ASN A 48 -9.57 -19.49 -17.29
N GLY A 49 -10.23 -20.62 -17.55
CA GLY A 49 -10.64 -21.04 -18.90
C GLY A 49 -9.58 -21.76 -19.74
N TYR A 50 -8.42 -22.12 -19.17
CA TYR A 50 -7.40 -22.90 -19.88
C TYR A 50 -6.83 -24.04 -19.04
N GLU A 51 -6.35 -25.08 -19.71
CA GLU A 51 -5.78 -26.28 -19.10
C GLU A 51 -4.31 -26.06 -18.69
N ILE A 52 -3.95 -26.35 -17.44
CA ILE A 52 -2.60 -26.13 -16.91
C ILE A 52 -2.28 -27.01 -15.68
N TRP A 53 -1.00 -27.34 -15.49
CA TRP A 53 -0.46 -27.70 -14.17
C TRP A 53 -0.23 -26.43 -13.37
N LYS A 54 -1.25 -25.98 -12.62
CA LYS A 54 -1.16 -24.72 -11.90
C LYS A 54 -0.32 -24.89 -10.62
N SER A 55 0.79 -24.17 -10.56
CA SER A 55 1.63 -24.08 -9.36
C SER A 55 1.07 -23.08 -8.34
N ASP A 56 1.36 -23.31 -7.05
CA ASP A 56 1.11 -22.36 -5.96
C ASP A 56 2.07 -21.17 -6.08
N SER A 57 1.57 -20.10 -6.69
CA SER A 57 2.37 -18.89 -6.95
C SER A 57 2.76 -18.16 -5.66
N GLN A 58 1.95 -18.25 -4.60
CA GLN A 58 2.27 -17.66 -3.30
C GLN A 58 3.50 -18.35 -2.70
N LYS A 59 3.48 -19.67 -2.55
CA LYS A 59 4.63 -20.44 -2.03
C LYS A 59 5.91 -20.17 -2.82
N CYS A 60 5.81 -20.14 -4.15
CA CYS A 60 6.94 -19.87 -5.03
C CYS A 60 7.47 -18.43 -4.87
N ALA A 61 6.58 -17.44 -4.88
CA ALA A 61 6.95 -16.03 -4.74
C ALA A 61 7.58 -15.75 -3.38
N THR A 62 6.94 -16.19 -2.28
CA THR A 62 7.48 -16.05 -0.93
C THR A 62 8.88 -16.63 -0.84
N TYR A 63 9.09 -17.88 -1.27
CA TYR A 63 10.42 -18.49 -1.24
C TYR A 63 11.44 -17.72 -2.09
N ARG A 64 11.08 -17.27 -3.30
CA ARG A 64 12.00 -16.51 -4.16
C ARG A 64 12.41 -15.17 -3.53
N ILE A 65 11.47 -14.48 -2.91
CA ILE A 65 11.69 -13.13 -2.36
C ILE A 65 12.44 -13.21 -1.03
N THR A 66 12.12 -14.18 -0.17
CA THR A 66 12.58 -14.18 1.23
C THR A 66 13.67 -15.19 1.56
N THR A 67 14.07 -16.07 0.62
CA THR A 67 15.08 -17.10 0.94
C THR A 67 16.42 -16.44 1.29
N PRO A 68 16.99 -16.70 2.48
CA PRO A 68 18.24 -16.05 2.90
C PRO A 68 19.46 -16.69 2.22
N GLY A 69 19.40 -17.98 1.88
CA GLY A 69 20.52 -18.74 1.32
C GLY A 69 20.77 -18.53 -0.18
N GLY A 70 20.25 -17.48 -0.80
CA GLY A 70 20.45 -17.19 -2.23
C GLY A 70 19.63 -16.02 -2.73
N ALA A 71 19.89 -15.58 -3.96
CA ALA A 71 19.10 -14.54 -4.62
C ALA A 71 18.08 -15.18 -5.57
N MET A 72 16.80 -15.16 -5.20
CA MET A 72 15.71 -15.81 -5.94
C MET A 72 15.84 -17.34 -6.02
N CYS A 73 14.98 -17.97 -6.82
CA CYS A 73 15.02 -19.41 -7.09
C CYS A 73 14.58 -19.68 -8.54
N GLY A 74 15.28 -20.64 -9.17
CA GLY A 74 14.98 -21.17 -10.50
C GLY A 74 15.25 -22.68 -10.60
N ARG A 75 15.22 -23.39 -9.46
CA ARG A 75 15.64 -24.80 -9.37
C ARG A 75 14.86 -25.74 -10.28
N CYS A 76 13.57 -25.50 -10.47
CA CYS A 76 12.72 -26.30 -11.36
C CYS A 76 13.22 -26.30 -12.82
N MET A 77 13.82 -25.21 -13.29
CA MET A 77 14.44 -25.15 -14.62
C MET A 77 15.70 -26.01 -14.66
N LYS A 78 16.54 -25.94 -13.61
CA LYS A 78 17.79 -26.69 -13.51
C LYS A 78 17.57 -28.21 -13.51
N THR A 79 16.54 -28.69 -12.81
CA THR A 79 16.29 -30.12 -12.62
C THR A 79 15.42 -30.75 -13.69
N CYS A 80 14.84 -29.97 -14.60
CA CYS A 80 14.04 -30.49 -15.70
C CYS A 80 14.89 -31.38 -16.64
N PRO A 81 14.43 -32.60 -17.00
CA PRO A 81 15.15 -33.47 -17.96
C PRO A 81 15.33 -32.86 -19.36
N TRP A 82 14.59 -31.81 -19.69
CA TRP A 82 14.76 -31.07 -20.95
C TRP A 82 15.90 -30.04 -20.91
N ASN A 83 16.42 -29.71 -19.72
CA ASN A 83 17.54 -28.79 -19.54
C ASN A 83 18.88 -29.51 -19.73
N LEU A 84 19.20 -29.82 -20.99
CA LEU A 84 20.35 -30.63 -21.39
C LEU A 84 21.45 -29.78 -22.04
N GLU A 85 22.71 -29.98 -21.64
CA GLU A 85 23.86 -29.16 -22.09
C GLU A 85 24.24 -29.37 -23.57
N GLY A 86 24.02 -30.57 -24.12
CA GLY A 86 24.51 -30.94 -25.46
C GLY A 86 23.43 -30.92 -26.55
N LEU A 87 23.65 -30.19 -27.65
CA LEU A 87 22.74 -30.25 -28.82
C LEU A 87 22.82 -31.59 -29.57
N PHE A 88 24.00 -32.19 -29.66
CA PHE A 88 24.25 -33.41 -30.44
C PHE A 88 24.25 -34.68 -29.60
N ALA A 89 24.93 -34.66 -28.44
CA ALA A 89 25.00 -35.81 -27.54
C ALA A 89 23.62 -36.25 -27.05
N GLU A 90 22.72 -35.29 -26.84
CA GLU A 90 21.39 -35.50 -26.27
C GLU A 90 20.30 -35.57 -27.35
N LYS A 91 20.69 -35.51 -28.62
CA LYS A 91 19.75 -35.63 -29.75
C LYS A 91 18.95 -36.94 -29.70
N PRO A 92 19.52 -38.11 -29.36
CA PRO A 92 18.76 -39.34 -29.24
C PRO A 92 17.72 -39.28 -28.11
N PHE A 93 18.08 -38.73 -26.94
CA PHE A 93 17.16 -38.54 -25.82
C PHE A 93 15.99 -37.65 -26.23
N ARG A 94 16.28 -36.47 -26.79
CA ARG A 94 15.25 -35.51 -27.23
C ARG A 94 14.35 -36.13 -28.30
N TRP A 95 14.93 -36.82 -29.28
CA TRP A 95 14.15 -37.49 -30.32
C TRP A 95 13.19 -38.53 -29.72
N ALA A 96 13.68 -39.38 -28.82
CA ALA A 96 12.85 -40.39 -28.15
C ALA A 96 11.75 -39.75 -27.30
N ALA A 97 12.09 -38.74 -26.49
CA ALA A 97 11.14 -38.00 -25.67
C ALA A 97 10.05 -37.30 -26.50
N MET A 98 10.40 -36.80 -27.70
CA MET A 98 9.45 -36.11 -28.58
C MET A 98 8.56 -37.05 -29.40
N ASN A 99 9.10 -38.21 -29.82
CA ASN A 99 8.44 -39.05 -30.83
C ASN A 99 7.87 -40.37 -30.26
N VAL A 100 8.25 -40.75 -29.03
CA VAL A 100 7.85 -42.03 -28.42
C VAL A 100 7.31 -41.78 -27.00
N PRO A 101 6.05 -41.32 -26.84
CA PRO A 101 5.47 -40.98 -25.53
C PRO A 101 5.56 -42.09 -24.48
N ALA A 102 5.45 -43.35 -24.92
CA ALA A 102 5.56 -44.53 -24.04
C ALA A 102 6.93 -44.65 -23.34
N PHE A 103 7.97 -43.96 -23.82
CA PHE A 103 9.29 -43.97 -23.19
C PHE A 103 9.44 -42.93 -22.08
N ALA A 104 8.49 -41.99 -21.92
CA ALA A 104 8.59 -40.93 -20.92
C ALA A 104 8.93 -41.41 -19.49
N PRO A 105 8.25 -42.43 -18.91
CA PRO A 105 8.59 -42.91 -17.58
C PRO A 105 10.02 -43.46 -17.48
N ALA A 106 10.46 -44.19 -18.51
CA ALA A 106 11.79 -44.78 -18.54
C ALA A 106 12.87 -43.71 -18.70
N LEU A 107 12.64 -42.71 -19.56
CA LEU A 107 13.55 -41.58 -19.79
C LEU A 107 13.67 -40.69 -18.54
N ALA A 108 12.57 -40.41 -17.83
CA ALA A 108 12.61 -39.67 -16.58
C ALA A 108 13.45 -40.37 -15.50
N ARG A 109 13.28 -41.70 -15.34
CA ARG A 109 14.11 -42.49 -14.41
C ARG A 109 15.57 -42.55 -14.84
N LEU A 110 15.85 -42.63 -16.14
CA LEU A 110 17.21 -42.61 -16.67
C LEU A 110 17.89 -41.26 -16.34
N ASP A 111 17.19 -40.15 -16.50
CA ASP A 111 17.69 -38.80 -16.19
C ASP A 111 18.11 -38.68 -14.72
N ASP A 112 17.30 -39.20 -13.79
CA ASP A 112 17.68 -39.29 -12.36
C ASP A 112 18.88 -40.20 -12.11
N ARG A 113 18.92 -41.37 -12.75
CA ARG A 113 20.03 -42.32 -12.60
C ARG A 113 21.36 -41.75 -13.08
N LEU A 114 21.34 -40.96 -14.15
CA LEU A 114 22.51 -40.25 -14.68
C LEU A 114 22.92 -39.04 -13.83
N GLY A 115 22.07 -38.62 -12.88
CA GLY A 115 22.35 -37.48 -12.01
C GLY A 115 22.20 -36.12 -12.67
N ASN A 116 21.50 -36.05 -13.80
CA ASN A 116 21.19 -34.80 -14.48
C ASN A 116 20.39 -33.88 -13.56
N GLY A 117 20.74 -32.59 -13.56
CA GLY A 117 20.17 -31.60 -12.65
C GLY A 117 20.90 -31.48 -11.30
N GLY A 118 21.83 -32.38 -10.97
CA GLY A 118 22.69 -32.29 -9.79
C GLY A 118 23.66 -31.09 -9.81
N LEU A 119 24.40 -30.91 -8.72
CA LEU A 119 25.44 -29.89 -8.63
C LEU A 119 26.70 -30.32 -9.40
N ASN A 120 27.25 -29.42 -10.20
CA ASN A 120 28.55 -29.60 -10.84
C ASN A 120 29.51 -28.55 -10.27
N PRO A 121 30.38 -28.89 -9.30
CA PRO A 121 31.24 -27.91 -8.64
C PRO A 121 32.26 -27.27 -9.60
N ILE A 122 32.62 -27.96 -10.68
CA ILE A 122 33.50 -27.43 -11.74
C ILE A 122 32.87 -26.21 -12.42
N LYS A 123 31.53 -26.12 -12.44
CA LYS A 123 30.79 -25.02 -13.06
C LYS A 123 30.47 -23.87 -12.10
N LYS A 124 30.87 -23.94 -10.82
CA LYS A 124 30.71 -22.85 -9.85
C LYS A 124 31.83 -21.83 -10.03
N TRP A 125 31.64 -20.86 -10.91
CA TRP A 125 32.62 -19.82 -11.21
C TRP A 125 32.40 -18.51 -10.42
N TRP A 126 31.26 -18.36 -9.74
CA TRP A 126 30.88 -17.15 -9.02
C TRP A 126 31.26 -17.20 -7.53
N TRP A 127 31.24 -16.03 -6.88
CA TRP A 127 31.43 -15.87 -5.44
C TRP A 127 30.10 -15.82 -4.70
N ASP A 128 30.12 -16.29 -3.46
CA ASP A 128 28.96 -16.25 -2.56
C ASP A 128 28.94 -14.91 -1.80
N ILE A 129 28.39 -13.87 -2.44
CA ILE A 129 28.33 -12.50 -1.90
C ILE A 129 26.88 -11.99 -1.78
N GLY A 130 26.62 -11.15 -0.79
CA GLY A 130 25.35 -10.45 -0.58
C GLY A 130 25.55 -8.93 -0.45
N ILE A 131 24.46 -8.17 -0.58
CA ILE A 131 24.42 -6.72 -0.32
C ILE A 131 23.96 -6.52 1.12
N GLU A 132 24.71 -5.75 1.89
CA GLU A 132 24.38 -5.38 3.27
C GLU A 132 23.54 -4.09 3.31
N GLU A 133 22.95 -3.76 4.46
CA GLU A 133 22.11 -2.56 4.63
C GLU A 133 22.85 -1.24 4.30
N ASP A 134 24.17 -1.21 4.48
CA ASP A 134 25.04 -0.08 4.10
C ASP A 134 25.35 -0.01 2.59
N GLY A 135 24.75 -0.91 1.78
CA GLY A 135 24.97 -1.04 0.35
C GLY A 135 26.26 -1.76 -0.05
N GLY A 136 27.07 -2.21 0.92
CA GLY A 136 28.34 -2.87 0.66
C GLY A 136 28.20 -4.35 0.29
N TYR A 137 29.01 -4.82 -0.68
CA TYR A 137 29.07 -6.22 -1.07
C TYR A 137 30.03 -7.00 -0.16
N ARG A 138 29.55 -8.05 0.51
CA ARG A 138 30.34 -8.87 1.45
C ARG A 138 30.03 -10.36 1.28
N PRO A 139 30.90 -11.27 1.77
CA PRO A 139 30.59 -12.69 1.83
C PRO A 139 29.26 -12.94 2.52
N ALA A 140 28.48 -13.89 2.01
CA ALA A 140 27.18 -14.23 2.59
C ALA A 140 27.32 -14.63 4.08
N ARG A 141 26.56 -13.96 4.96
CA ARG A 141 26.55 -14.26 6.41
C ARG A 141 25.81 -15.56 6.74
N VAL A 142 24.89 -15.95 5.88
CA VAL A 142 24.06 -17.14 6.02
C VAL A 142 24.55 -18.25 5.08
N PRO A 143 24.40 -19.54 5.45
CA PRO A 143 24.79 -20.64 4.57
C PRO A 143 24.06 -20.60 3.22
N VAL A 144 24.84 -20.70 2.15
CA VAL A 144 24.33 -20.68 0.77
C VAL A 144 23.66 -22.00 0.43
N ASN A 145 22.53 -21.95 -0.28
CA ASN A 145 21.80 -23.13 -0.72
C ASN A 145 22.65 -24.01 -1.65
N ALA A 146 23.01 -25.21 -1.21
CA ALA A 146 23.68 -26.25 -2.01
C ALA A 146 22.86 -27.55 -1.99
N ARG A 147 21.87 -27.65 -2.89
CA ARG A 147 20.89 -28.74 -2.92
C ARG A 147 21.20 -29.75 -4.01
N ASP A 148 21.48 -31.00 -3.64
CA ASP A 148 21.55 -32.13 -4.59
C ASP A 148 20.15 -32.70 -4.90
N LEU A 149 20.06 -33.71 -5.77
CA LEU A 149 18.80 -34.35 -6.16
C LEU A 149 18.18 -35.14 -5.00
N GLN A 150 16.86 -35.02 -4.84
CA GLN A 150 16.08 -35.71 -3.80
C GLN A 150 15.46 -37.00 -4.37
N ARG A 151 16.31 -37.96 -4.79
CA ARG A 151 15.86 -39.16 -5.54
C ARG A 151 14.94 -40.09 -4.74
N GLU A 152 15.09 -40.10 -3.42
CA GLU A 152 14.32 -40.96 -2.50
C GLU A 152 13.01 -40.30 -2.04
N LEU A 153 12.74 -39.05 -2.42
CA LEU A 153 11.51 -38.36 -2.05
C LEU A 153 10.34 -38.88 -2.90
N ASP A 154 9.45 -39.64 -2.27
CA ASP A 154 8.18 -40.07 -2.84
C ASP A 154 7.13 -38.97 -2.66
N LEU A 155 6.96 -38.13 -3.68
CA LEU A 155 5.99 -37.04 -3.68
C LEU A 155 4.63 -37.54 -4.17
N LYS A 156 3.64 -37.53 -3.29
CA LYS A 156 2.26 -37.91 -3.60
C LYS A 156 1.40 -36.67 -3.78
N TYR A 157 0.52 -36.71 -4.77
CA TYR A 157 -0.38 -35.59 -5.06
C TYR A 157 -1.37 -35.35 -3.91
N GLU A 158 -1.85 -36.43 -3.29
CA GLU A 158 -2.86 -36.38 -2.23
C GLU A 158 -2.34 -35.72 -0.94
N ASP A 159 -1.01 -35.71 -0.77
CA ASP A 159 -0.34 -35.08 0.37
C ASP A 159 -0.05 -33.57 0.11
N GLN A 160 -0.34 -33.06 -1.09
CA GLN A 160 -0.08 -31.65 -1.45
C GLN A 160 -1.27 -30.75 -1.18
N THR A 161 -1.09 -29.78 -0.28
CA THR A 161 -1.99 -28.61 -0.18
C THR A 161 -1.45 -27.46 -1.00
N LEU A 162 -2.16 -27.11 -2.08
CA LEU A 162 -1.80 -26.04 -3.01
C LEU A 162 -2.90 -24.98 -3.04
N ALA A 163 -2.50 -23.71 -3.17
CA ALA A 163 -3.42 -22.60 -3.36
C ALA A 163 -3.28 -22.02 -4.78
N VAL A 164 -4.39 -21.61 -5.38
CA VAL A 164 -4.41 -20.87 -6.65
C VAL A 164 -5.29 -19.65 -6.56
N TYR A 165 -4.97 -18.66 -7.37
CA TYR A 165 -5.61 -17.35 -7.34
C TYR A 165 -6.25 -17.07 -8.71
N PRO A 166 -7.43 -17.64 -8.99
CA PRO A 166 -8.22 -17.29 -10.18
C PRO A 166 -8.59 -15.81 -10.16
N ALA A 167 -9.10 -15.30 -11.29
CA ALA A 167 -9.32 -13.86 -11.48
C ALA A 167 -10.11 -13.18 -10.35
N HIS A 168 -11.15 -13.85 -9.83
CA HIS A 168 -11.97 -13.31 -8.75
C HIS A 168 -11.25 -13.23 -7.38
N LEU A 169 -10.14 -13.96 -7.20
CA LEU A 169 -9.27 -13.89 -6.02
C LEU A 169 -8.00 -13.05 -6.25
N THR A 170 -7.81 -12.48 -7.44
CA THR A 170 -6.67 -11.60 -7.70
C THR A 170 -6.99 -10.15 -7.33
N PRO A 171 -5.96 -9.35 -6.97
CA PRO A 171 -6.16 -7.94 -6.72
C PRO A 171 -6.91 -7.28 -7.87
N PRO A 172 -7.85 -6.38 -7.56
CA PRO A 172 -8.46 -5.55 -8.59
C PRO A 172 -7.38 -4.65 -9.23
N PRO A 173 -7.61 -4.07 -10.42
CA PRO A 173 -6.59 -3.35 -11.20
C PRO A 173 -6.23 -1.96 -10.63
N TRP A 174 -6.28 -1.80 -9.31
CA TRP A 174 -6.01 -0.57 -8.56
C TRP A 174 -4.77 -0.79 -7.68
N PRO A 175 -3.89 0.21 -7.55
CA PRO A 175 -2.68 0.11 -6.73
C PRO A 175 -3.03 0.28 -5.25
N TYR A 176 -3.73 -0.71 -4.70
CA TYR A 176 -4.09 -0.79 -3.29
C TYR A 176 -3.59 -2.11 -2.72
N PRO A 177 -3.13 -2.16 -1.45
CA PRO A 177 -2.81 -3.43 -0.80
C PRO A 177 -4.00 -4.38 -0.86
N PHE A 178 -3.81 -5.55 -1.46
CA PHE A 178 -4.81 -6.59 -1.51
C PHE A 178 -4.20 -7.85 -0.86
N PRO A 179 -4.53 -8.13 0.41
CA PRO A 179 -3.98 -9.29 1.08
C PRO A 179 -4.42 -10.56 0.34
N MET A 180 -3.49 -11.49 0.15
CA MET A 180 -3.83 -12.79 -0.43
C MET A 180 -4.54 -13.63 0.62
N ASP A 181 -5.77 -14.04 0.33
CA ASP A 181 -6.49 -15.03 1.12
C ASP A 181 -6.06 -16.44 0.69
N ARG A 182 -5.22 -17.06 1.52
CA ARG A 182 -4.68 -18.39 1.25
C ARG A 182 -5.73 -19.49 1.36
N GLU A 183 -6.67 -19.39 2.29
CA GLU A 183 -7.68 -20.43 2.50
C GLU A 183 -8.65 -20.44 1.31
N SER A 184 -9.14 -19.26 0.89
CA SER A 184 -9.90 -19.13 -0.36
C SER A 184 -9.12 -19.66 -1.57
N GLY A 185 -7.81 -19.45 -1.60
CA GLY A 185 -6.96 -19.99 -2.67
C GLY A 185 -6.83 -21.52 -2.66
N ILE A 186 -6.85 -22.16 -1.49
CA ILE A 186 -6.86 -23.63 -1.33
C ILE A 186 -8.20 -24.19 -1.81
N GLU A 187 -9.30 -23.62 -1.33
CA GLU A 187 -10.66 -23.99 -1.77
C GLU A 187 -10.80 -23.86 -3.29
N ALA A 188 -10.27 -22.77 -3.87
CA ALA A 188 -10.27 -22.56 -5.32
C ALA A 188 -9.44 -23.62 -6.07
N TYR A 189 -8.35 -24.14 -5.48
CA TYR A 189 -7.58 -25.22 -6.09
C TYR A 189 -8.37 -26.52 -6.12
N GLU A 190 -9.01 -26.87 -5.00
CA GLU A 190 -9.82 -28.08 -4.86
C GLU A 190 -11.06 -28.06 -5.75
N ALA A 191 -11.62 -26.87 -5.98
CA ALA A 191 -12.78 -26.68 -6.86
C ALA A 191 -12.45 -26.70 -8.37
N MET A 192 -11.17 -26.74 -8.77
CA MET A 192 -10.83 -26.73 -10.18
C MET A 192 -11.34 -27.98 -10.91
N LEU A 193 -11.89 -27.76 -12.10
CA LEU A 193 -12.43 -28.84 -12.93
C LEU A 193 -11.31 -29.58 -13.66
N THR A 194 -11.55 -30.87 -13.93
CA THR A 194 -10.75 -31.58 -14.94
C THR A 194 -11.07 -31.05 -16.34
N PRO A 195 -10.15 -31.19 -17.31
CA PRO A 195 -10.41 -30.81 -18.70
C PRO A 195 -11.66 -31.48 -19.29
N GLU A 196 -11.93 -32.74 -18.93
CA GLU A 196 -13.10 -33.49 -19.38
C GLU A 196 -14.40 -32.92 -18.80
N ALA A 197 -14.42 -32.64 -17.49
CA ALA A 197 -15.57 -32.06 -16.83
C ALA A 197 -15.90 -30.66 -17.38
N TYR A 198 -14.87 -29.86 -17.65
CA TYR A 198 -15.02 -28.54 -18.27
C TYR A 198 -15.60 -28.61 -19.67
N LYS A 199 -15.08 -29.51 -20.54
CA LYS A 199 -15.64 -29.74 -21.88
C LYS A 199 -17.09 -30.19 -21.82
N ALA A 200 -17.43 -31.09 -20.90
CA ALA A 200 -18.80 -31.56 -20.72
C ALA A 200 -19.75 -30.43 -20.28
N ARG A 201 -19.29 -29.46 -19.45
CA ARG A 201 -20.08 -28.27 -19.10
C ARG A 201 -20.31 -27.37 -20.32
N LEU A 202 -19.26 -27.09 -21.10
CA LEU A 202 -19.38 -26.30 -22.33
C LEU A 202 -20.35 -26.92 -23.35
N GLU A 203 -20.31 -28.24 -23.53
CA GLU A 203 -21.23 -28.95 -24.43
C GLU A 203 -22.70 -28.82 -24.00
N ARG A 204 -22.97 -28.61 -22.70
CA ARG A 204 -24.31 -28.35 -22.16
C ARG A 204 -24.70 -26.87 -22.17
N GLY A 205 -23.82 -25.98 -22.60
CA GLY A 205 -24.03 -24.52 -22.53
C GLY A 205 -23.92 -23.94 -21.12
N ASP A 206 -23.39 -24.69 -20.17
CA ASP A 206 -23.19 -24.27 -18.78
C ASP A 206 -21.83 -23.55 -18.65
N THR A 207 -21.85 -22.21 -18.77
CA THR A 207 -20.63 -21.37 -18.79
C THR A 207 -20.38 -20.57 -17.52
N GLU A 208 -21.26 -20.68 -16.52
CA GLU A 208 -21.16 -19.93 -15.27
C GLU A 208 -19.88 -20.32 -14.50
N GLY A 209 -19.07 -19.34 -14.07
CA GLY A 209 -17.79 -19.59 -13.40
C GLY A 209 -16.72 -20.30 -14.24
N LEU A 210 -16.92 -20.50 -15.56
CA LEU A 210 -15.94 -21.17 -16.43
C LEU A 210 -14.90 -20.22 -17.05
N ALA A 211 -15.20 -18.93 -17.10
CA ALA A 211 -14.37 -17.89 -17.68
C ALA A 211 -14.00 -16.84 -16.64
N HIS A 212 -13.11 -15.93 -17.00
CA HIS A 212 -12.78 -14.77 -16.18
C HIS A 212 -14.04 -13.91 -15.97
N GLU A 213 -14.49 -13.79 -14.73
CA GLU A 213 -15.54 -12.86 -14.34
C GLU A 213 -14.92 -11.49 -14.05
N VAL A 214 -15.45 -10.44 -14.68
CA VAL A 214 -15.05 -9.07 -14.37
C VAL A 214 -15.72 -8.70 -13.04
N LEU A 215 -14.91 -8.52 -12.01
CA LEU A 215 -15.39 -8.05 -10.72
C LEU A 215 -15.97 -6.64 -10.87
N ASP A 216 -17.11 -6.38 -10.22
CA ASP A 216 -17.60 -5.02 -10.04
C ASP A 216 -16.66 -4.27 -9.10
N HIS A 217 -16.23 -3.08 -9.52
CA HIS A 217 -15.33 -2.22 -8.78
C HIS A 217 -15.99 -0.91 -8.35
N ALA A 218 -17.33 -0.82 -8.38
CA ALA A 218 -18.07 0.34 -7.92
C ALA A 218 -17.67 0.79 -6.51
N ASP A 219 -17.41 -0.17 -5.62
CA ASP A 219 -16.99 0.08 -4.23
C ASP A 219 -15.47 0.16 -4.04
N SER A 220 -14.70 0.39 -5.12
CA SER A 220 -13.24 0.55 -5.03
C SER A 220 -12.86 1.55 -3.93
N PRO A 221 -11.89 1.21 -3.06
CA PRO A 221 -11.36 2.16 -2.06
C PRO A 221 -10.55 3.29 -2.71
N VAL A 222 -10.22 3.15 -4.00
CA VAL A 222 -9.39 4.08 -4.77
C VAL A 222 -10.19 4.69 -5.93
N LEU A 223 -10.01 5.99 -6.12
CA LEU A 223 -10.54 6.77 -7.23
C LEU A 223 -9.49 6.87 -8.35
N LYS A 224 -9.84 6.45 -9.57
CA LYS A 224 -9.05 6.71 -10.79
C LYS A 224 -9.38 8.11 -11.28
N MET A 225 -8.46 9.04 -11.11
CA MET A 225 -8.68 10.44 -11.45
C MET A 225 -7.75 10.90 -12.55
N VAL A 226 -8.06 12.05 -13.15
CA VAL A 226 -7.17 12.77 -14.05
C VAL A 226 -6.80 14.12 -13.45
N VAL A 227 -5.52 14.49 -13.55
CA VAL A 227 -5.07 15.86 -13.23
C VAL A 227 -5.65 16.79 -14.29
N SER A 228 -6.63 17.60 -13.90
CA SER A 228 -7.35 18.53 -14.79
C SER A 228 -6.73 19.92 -14.87
N LYS A 229 -5.97 20.31 -13.84
CA LYS A 229 -5.26 21.60 -13.78
C LYS A 229 -3.96 21.45 -12.97
N VAL A 230 -2.91 22.11 -13.44
CA VAL A 230 -1.65 22.30 -12.69
C VAL A 230 -1.30 23.78 -12.68
N ASP A 231 -1.40 24.41 -11.52
CA ASP A 231 -1.26 25.86 -11.38
C ASP A 231 -0.15 26.19 -10.39
N ALA A 232 1.05 26.45 -10.91
CA ALA A 232 2.23 26.76 -10.11
C ALA A 232 2.15 28.19 -9.60
N ARG A 233 2.18 28.35 -8.27
CA ARG A 233 2.04 29.62 -7.57
C ARG A 233 3.35 30.01 -6.89
N GLY A 234 3.36 31.21 -6.30
CA GLY A 234 4.46 31.67 -5.45
C GLY A 234 4.72 30.71 -4.28
N GLY A 235 5.95 30.73 -3.77
CA GLY A 235 6.28 30.08 -2.53
C GLY A 235 6.52 28.58 -2.62
N ASP A 236 6.85 28.08 -3.81
CA ASP A 236 7.07 26.66 -4.09
C ASP A 236 5.81 25.80 -3.91
N VAL A 237 4.64 26.41 -4.07
CA VAL A 237 3.33 25.75 -3.99
C VAL A 237 2.76 25.57 -5.39
N THR A 238 2.11 24.42 -5.63
CA THR A 238 1.32 24.20 -6.84
C THR A 238 -0.07 23.74 -6.45
N ILE A 239 -1.08 24.34 -7.07
CA ILE A 239 -2.48 23.94 -6.92
C ILE A 239 -2.80 22.90 -7.99
N TYR A 240 -3.35 21.77 -7.56
CA TYR A 240 -3.77 20.69 -8.44
C TYR A 240 -5.28 20.51 -8.34
N GLU A 241 -5.91 20.31 -9.49
CA GLU A 241 -7.32 19.92 -9.57
C GLU A 241 -7.44 18.53 -10.20
N PHE A 242 -8.27 17.68 -9.60
CA PHE A 242 -8.54 16.32 -10.06
C PHE A 242 -10.01 16.15 -10.42
N ARG A 243 -10.29 15.42 -11.51
CA ARG A 243 -11.65 15.12 -11.96
C ARG A 243 -11.80 13.64 -12.30
N ASP A 244 -13.05 13.18 -12.35
CA ASP A 244 -13.37 11.89 -12.94
C ASP A 244 -13.04 11.93 -14.45
N PRO A 245 -12.33 10.92 -14.99
CA PRO A 245 -11.94 10.89 -16.40
C PRO A 245 -13.14 10.85 -17.34
N ASP A 246 -14.30 10.41 -16.87
CA ASP A 246 -15.56 10.34 -17.63
C ASP A 246 -16.48 11.53 -17.32
N GLY A 247 -16.03 12.49 -16.48
CA GLY A 247 -16.78 13.70 -16.14
C GLY A 247 -17.94 13.49 -15.15
N ARG A 248 -17.94 12.38 -14.39
CA ARG A 248 -18.94 12.12 -13.35
C ARG A 248 -18.69 12.96 -12.09
N ASP A 249 -19.74 13.16 -11.32
CA ASP A 249 -19.64 13.77 -9.98
C ASP A 249 -18.79 12.89 -9.07
N LEU A 250 -17.86 13.54 -8.38
CA LEU A 250 -16.99 12.95 -7.37
C LEU A 250 -17.77 12.63 -6.09
N PRO A 251 -17.28 11.70 -5.25
CA PRO A 251 -17.84 11.47 -3.93
C PRO A 251 -17.95 12.76 -3.10
N GLU A 252 -18.91 12.78 -2.17
CA GLU A 252 -19.06 13.91 -1.25
C GLU A 252 -17.95 13.90 -0.21
N TRP A 253 -17.58 15.10 0.26
CA TRP A 253 -16.57 15.29 1.29
C TRP A 253 -16.93 16.47 2.18
N THR A 254 -16.32 16.54 3.36
CA THR A 254 -16.56 17.58 4.35
C THR A 254 -15.29 18.40 4.57
N ALA A 255 -15.45 19.69 4.89
CA ALA A 255 -14.31 20.58 5.15
C ALA A 255 -13.36 20.01 6.21
N GLY A 256 -12.05 20.12 5.96
CA GLY A 256 -11.00 19.48 6.75
C GLY A 256 -10.57 18.10 6.25
N ALA A 257 -11.24 17.54 5.22
CA ALA A 257 -10.79 16.28 4.64
C ALA A 257 -9.48 16.42 3.85
N HIS A 258 -8.77 15.30 3.72
CA HIS A 258 -7.59 15.12 2.88
C HIS A 258 -7.76 13.95 1.91
N LEU A 259 -6.87 13.91 0.92
CA LEU A 259 -6.73 12.81 -0.03
C LEU A 259 -5.38 12.13 0.13
N ASP A 260 -5.38 10.81 -0.03
CA ASP A 260 -4.15 10.02 -0.14
C ASP A 260 -3.79 9.85 -1.60
N ILE A 261 -2.59 10.26 -1.97
CA ILE A 261 -2.14 10.29 -3.36
C ILE A 261 -0.95 9.38 -3.53
N VAL A 262 -1.08 8.40 -4.43
CA VAL A 262 0.04 7.58 -4.89
C VAL A 262 0.86 8.41 -5.86
N VAL A 263 1.98 8.97 -5.38
CA VAL A 263 2.93 9.70 -6.22
C VAL A 263 3.82 8.72 -6.99
N ALA A 264 4.31 7.69 -6.30
CA ALA A 264 5.07 6.55 -6.81
C ALA A 264 4.82 5.35 -5.88
N PRO A 265 5.18 4.10 -6.25
CA PRO A 265 5.00 2.93 -5.38
C PRO A 265 5.55 3.10 -3.95
N GLU A 266 6.63 3.86 -3.79
CA GLU A 266 7.27 4.17 -2.52
C GLU A 266 6.72 5.45 -1.82
N PHE A 267 5.89 6.23 -2.51
CA PHE A 267 5.41 7.53 -2.03
C PHE A 267 3.89 7.64 -2.08
N LEU A 268 3.26 7.32 -0.96
CA LEU A 268 1.87 7.68 -0.64
C LEU A 268 1.88 8.93 0.27
N ARG A 269 1.19 10.00 -0.13
CA ARG A 269 1.18 11.29 0.61
C ARG A 269 -0.23 11.82 0.81
N GLN A 270 -0.42 12.51 1.93
CA GLN A 270 -1.68 13.16 2.30
C GLN A 270 -1.61 14.63 1.91
N TYR A 271 -2.69 15.13 1.33
CA TYR A 271 -2.86 16.55 1.05
C TYR A 271 -4.27 16.98 1.42
N SER A 272 -4.39 17.95 2.33
CA SER A 272 -5.68 18.52 2.71
C SER A 272 -6.34 19.16 1.49
N MET A 273 -7.64 18.93 1.37
CA MET A 273 -8.45 19.46 0.29
C MET A 273 -8.71 20.95 0.56
N SER A 274 -8.64 21.75 -0.50
CA SER A 274 -8.69 23.22 -0.43
C SER A 274 -9.76 23.85 -1.33
N GLY A 275 -10.56 23.02 -2.01
CA GLY A 275 -11.69 23.48 -2.82
C GLY A 275 -12.97 23.69 -2.00
N ASP A 276 -14.06 23.99 -2.70
CA ASP A 276 -15.41 24.05 -2.13
C ASP A 276 -15.99 22.62 -1.99
N PRO A 277 -16.33 22.14 -0.77
CA PRO A 277 -16.96 20.84 -0.58
C PRO A 277 -18.24 20.60 -1.38
N LYS A 278 -18.94 21.67 -1.78
CA LYS A 278 -20.16 21.60 -2.60
C LYS A 278 -19.87 21.30 -4.07
N ASP A 279 -18.68 21.66 -4.57
CA ASP A 279 -18.31 21.40 -5.96
C ASP A 279 -17.88 19.94 -6.11
N ARG A 280 -18.82 19.12 -6.60
CA ARG A 280 -18.58 17.71 -6.87
C ARG A 280 -17.93 17.45 -8.22
N SER A 281 -17.67 18.48 -9.03
CA SER A 281 -17.02 18.30 -10.33
C SER A 281 -15.50 18.19 -10.23
N VAL A 282 -14.90 18.60 -9.11
CA VAL A 282 -13.46 18.71 -8.94
C VAL A 282 -13.02 18.55 -7.48
N TYR A 283 -11.89 17.88 -7.27
CA TYR A 283 -11.15 17.95 -6.02
C TYR A 283 -9.93 18.85 -6.18
N GLN A 284 -9.66 19.73 -5.22
CA GLN A 284 -8.52 20.64 -5.24
C GLN A 284 -7.61 20.40 -4.03
N ILE A 285 -6.29 20.44 -4.26
CA ILE A 285 -5.26 20.43 -3.21
C ILE A 285 -4.20 21.50 -3.49
N GLY A 286 -3.53 21.96 -2.43
CA GLY A 286 -2.31 22.75 -2.52
C GLY A 286 -1.10 21.95 -2.04
N VAL A 287 -0.04 21.87 -2.85
CA VAL A 287 1.16 21.09 -2.52
C VAL A 287 2.38 21.99 -2.42
N LEU A 288 2.93 22.15 -1.22
CA LEU A 288 4.25 22.75 -1.01
C LEU A 288 5.36 21.77 -1.41
N ARG A 289 6.34 22.24 -2.19
CA ARG A 289 7.53 21.48 -2.53
C ARG A 289 8.56 21.57 -1.39
N GLU A 290 8.84 20.43 -0.78
CA GLU A 290 9.89 20.31 0.23
C GLU A 290 11.14 19.69 -0.40
N ASN A 291 12.23 20.45 -0.43
CA ASN A 291 13.50 20.00 -1.01
C ASN A 291 14.25 19.04 -0.09
N ASP A 292 14.19 19.28 1.22
CA ASP A 292 14.90 18.49 2.24
C ASP A 292 14.01 17.37 2.85
N GLY A 293 12.82 17.15 2.28
CA GLY A 293 11.89 16.11 2.73
C GLY A 293 12.22 14.71 2.18
N ARG A 294 11.31 13.75 2.41
CA ARG A 294 11.44 12.35 1.93
C ARG A 294 11.31 12.19 0.40
N GLY A 295 11.37 13.25 -0.40
CA GLY A 295 11.32 13.22 -1.87
C GLY A 295 9.92 13.20 -2.52
N GLY A 296 8.87 12.85 -1.77
CA GLY A 296 7.50 12.70 -2.32
C GLY A 296 6.93 13.97 -2.96
N SER A 297 7.01 15.13 -2.29
CA SER A 297 6.50 16.40 -2.84
C SER A 297 7.30 16.89 -4.04
N THR A 298 8.63 16.76 -3.99
CA THR A 298 9.52 17.07 -5.13
C THR A 298 9.22 16.19 -6.34
N LEU A 299 8.96 14.89 -6.14
CA LEU A 299 8.58 14.01 -7.24
C LEU A 299 7.20 14.39 -7.81
N LEU A 300 6.20 14.63 -6.95
CA LEU A 300 4.86 15.05 -7.36
C LEU A 300 4.94 16.27 -8.29
N HIS A 301 5.63 17.33 -7.87
CA HIS A 301 5.86 18.54 -8.66
C HIS A 301 6.52 18.29 -10.02
N ARG A 302 7.34 17.24 -10.14
CA ARG A 302 8.03 16.89 -11.39
C ARG A 302 7.15 16.10 -12.35
N ILE A 303 6.31 15.19 -11.84
CA ILE A 303 5.63 14.18 -12.66
C ILE A 303 4.12 14.41 -12.82
N PHE A 304 3.49 15.23 -11.99
CA PHE A 304 2.06 15.55 -12.09
C PHE A 304 1.90 16.68 -13.11
N THR A 305 1.36 16.33 -14.27
CA THR A 305 1.07 17.22 -15.40
C THR A 305 -0.39 17.04 -15.80
N GLU A 306 -0.99 18.06 -16.42
CA GLU A 306 -2.38 17.97 -16.91
C GLU A 306 -2.57 16.76 -17.82
N GLY A 307 -3.71 16.08 -17.69
CA GLY A 307 -4.03 14.84 -18.39
C GLY A 307 -3.44 13.57 -17.76
N ARG A 308 -2.54 13.68 -16.78
CA ARG A 308 -1.99 12.51 -16.07
C ARG A 308 -3.11 11.76 -15.32
N ARG A 309 -3.17 10.44 -15.50
CA ARG A 309 -4.00 9.56 -14.68
C ARG A 309 -3.32 9.28 -13.35
N VAL A 310 -4.07 9.41 -12.27
CA VAL A 310 -3.61 9.25 -10.89
C VAL A 310 -4.59 8.40 -10.09
N PHE A 311 -4.11 7.85 -8.99
CA PHE A 311 -4.90 7.06 -8.05
C PHE A 311 -4.94 7.80 -6.71
N LEU A 312 -6.15 8.12 -6.26
CA LEU A 312 -6.40 8.83 -5.01
C LEU A 312 -7.25 7.96 -4.08
N SER A 313 -7.16 8.11 -2.76
CA SER A 313 -8.18 7.56 -1.87
C SER A 313 -9.53 8.27 -2.06
N LYS A 314 -10.59 7.69 -1.49
CA LYS A 314 -11.76 8.49 -1.10
C LYS A 314 -11.35 9.55 -0.05
N PRO A 315 -12.06 10.69 0.07
CA PRO A 315 -11.78 11.70 1.08
C PRO A 315 -11.84 11.14 2.50
N ILE A 316 -10.85 11.49 3.33
CA ILE A 316 -10.75 11.08 4.74
C ILE A 316 -10.71 12.35 5.59
N ASN A 317 -11.50 12.44 6.66
CA ASN A 317 -11.54 13.63 7.51
C ASN A 317 -11.17 13.31 8.96
N HIS A 318 -10.02 13.84 9.40
CA HIS A 318 -9.57 13.80 10.80
C HIS A 318 -9.60 15.18 11.45
N PHE A 319 -10.03 16.20 10.71
CA PHE A 319 -10.07 17.58 11.14
C PHE A 319 -11.45 18.20 10.87
N PRO A 320 -12.54 17.60 11.39
CA PRO A 320 -13.89 18.01 11.06
C PRO A 320 -14.22 19.40 11.64
N LEU A 321 -15.00 20.15 10.88
CA LEU A 321 -15.52 21.45 11.28
C LEU A 321 -16.74 21.29 12.21
N GLU A 322 -16.76 22.01 13.33
CA GLU A 322 -17.92 22.14 14.23
C GLU A 322 -18.91 23.15 13.65
N GLU A 323 -19.84 22.65 12.83
CA GLU A 323 -20.81 23.48 12.11
C GLU A 323 -21.85 24.17 13.01
N SER A 324 -21.96 23.74 14.29
CA SER A 324 -22.85 24.35 15.28
C SER A 324 -22.20 25.49 16.07
N ALA A 325 -20.90 25.76 15.87
CA ALA A 325 -20.20 26.86 16.50
C ALA A 325 -20.89 28.21 16.22
N LYS A 326 -20.94 29.08 17.24
CA LYS A 326 -21.47 30.44 17.10
C LYS A 326 -20.50 31.34 16.34
N ARG A 327 -19.19 31.10 16.52
CA ARG A 327 -18.10 31.82 15.86
C ARG A 327 -16.90 30.89 15.66
N THR A 328 -16.25 30.99 14.51
CA THR A 328 -15.05 30.18 14.20
C THR A 328 -13.86 31.04 13.81
N LEU A 329 -12.71 30.80 14.43
CA LEU A 329 -11.44 31.44 14.12
C LEU A 329 -10.55 30.44 13.39
N LEU A 330 -10.25 30.71 12.11
CA LEU A 330 -9.44 29.84 11.24
C LEU A 330 -8.02 30.41 11.14
N MET A 331 -7.03 29.69 11.66
CA MET A 331 -5.64 30.16 11.78
C MET A 331 -4.72 29.35 10.85
N GLY A 332 -4.46 29.87 9.65
CA GLY A 332 -3.62 29.20 8.64
C GLY A 332 -2.20 29.76 8.59
N GLY A 333 -1.19 28.92 8.79
CA GLY A 333 0.22 29.27 8.63
C GLY A 333 0.83 28.64 7.36
N GLY A 334 1.29 29.47 6.41
CA GLY A 334 1.91 28.98 5.17
C GLY A 334 0.98 28.04 4.37
N ILE A 335 1.42 26.81 4.07
CA ILE A 335 0.59 25.84 3.35
C ILE A 335 -0.57 25.27 4.20
N GLY A 336 -0.51 25.40 5.54
CA GLY A 336 -1.60 25.01 6.44
C GLY A 336 -2.90 25.81 6.26
N VAL A 337 -2.92 26.78 5.35
CA VAL A 337 -4.14 27.47 4.92
C VAL A 337 -5.10 26.56 4.15
N THR A 338 -4.64 25.46 3.54
CA THR A 338 -5.47 24.59 2.70
C THR A 338 -6.76 24.08 3.37
N PRO A 339 -6.74 23.43 4.55
CA PRO A 339 -7.98 23.04 5.23
C PRO A 339 -8.81 24.26 5.67
N MET A 340 -8.17 25.40 5.98
CA MET A 340 -8.87 26.63 6.37
C MET A 340 -9.70 27.20 5.22
N VAL A 341 -9.23 27.11 3.98
CA VAL A 341 -9.99 27.54 2.79
C VAL A 341 -11.27 26.71 2.65
N ALA A 342 -11.17 25.38 2.75
CA ALA A 342 -12.32 24.48 2.69
C ALA A 342 -13.34 24.77 3.82
N MET A 343 -12.85 25.05 5.04
CA MET A 343 -13.71 25.46 6.16
C MET A 343 -14.37 26.82 5.91
N GLY A 344 -13.65 27.78 5.33
CA GLY A 344 -14.19 29.09 4.95
C GLY A 344 -15.34 28.98 3.93
N HIS A 345 -15.18 28.15 2.90
CA HIS A 345 -16.28 27.84 1.96
C HIS A 345 -17.52 27.31 2.68
N ARG A 346 -17.33 26.32 3.56
CA ARG A 346 -18.45 25.69 4.28
C ARG A 346 -19.14 26.65 5.25
N LEU A 347 -18.39 27.43 6.01
CA LEU A 347 -18.95 28.40 6.96
C LEU A 347 -19.71 29.52 6.24
N HIS A 348 -19.19 29.99 5.10
CA HIS A 348 -19.89 30.97 4.27
C HIS A 348 -21.19 30.41 3.70
N GLU A 349 -21.19 29.17 3.18
CA GLU A 349 -22.40 28.52 2.70
C GLU A 349 -23.48 28.41 3.80
N LEU A 350 -23.06 28.12 5.03
CA LEU A 350 -23.95 28.01 6.20
C LEU A 350 -24.34 29.37 6.81
N GLY A 351 -23.76 30.48 6.35
CA GLY A 351 -23.97 31.81 6.92
C GLY A 351 -23.50 31.94 8.37
N ARG A 352 -22.43 31.23 8.76
CA ARG A 352 -21.83 31.27 10.10
C ARG A 352 -20.86 32.44 10.25
N ASP A 353 -20.70 32.94 11.48
CA ASP A 353 -19.69 33.95 11.79
C ASP A 353 -18.30 33.31 11.84
N PHE A 354 -17.37 33.81 11.03
CA PHE A 354 -15.98 33.34 11.05
C PHE A 354 -14.99 34.41 10.64
N THR A 355 -13.72 34.17 10.94
CA THR A 355 -12.60 34.98 10.45
C THR A 355 -11.43 34.06 10.14
N LEU A 356 -10.80 34.24 8.98
CA LEU A 356 -9.60 33.52 8.55
C LEU A 356 -8.38 34.42 8.69
N HIS A 357 -7.44 34.03 9.53
CA HIS A 357 -6.13 34.66 9.67
C HIS A 357 -5.10 33.86 8.88
N TYR A 358 -4.58 34.45 7.81
CA TYR A 358 -3.55 33.84 6.98
C TYR A 358 -2.18 34.46 7.27
N SER A 359 -1.27 33.66 7.83
CA SER A 359 0.06 34.11 8.24
C SER A 359 1.15 33.54 7.33
N VAL A 360 2.00 34.41 6.79
CA VAL A 360 3.09 34.07 5.86
C VAL A 360 4.37 34.87 6.17
N PRO A 361 5.55 34.36 5.78
CA PRO A 361 6.78 35.14 5.90
C PRO A 361 6.76 36.37 4.97
N SER A 362 6.37 36.18 3.72
CA SER A 362 6.41 37.18 2.65
C SER A 362 5.26 36.96 1.66
N ARG A 363 4.91 37.98 0.86
CA ARG A 363 3.82 37.87 -0.13
C ARG A 363 4.08 36.85 -1.22
N ASP A 364 5.33 36.70 -1.67
CA ASP A 364 5.70 35.69 -2.66
C ASP A 364 5.53 34.26 -2.11
N LYS A 365 5.45 34.09 -0.79
CA LYS A 365 5.17 32.81 -0.12
C LYS A 365 3.68 32.61 0.21
N ALA A 366 2.82 33.55 -0.19
CA ALA A 366 1.37 33.52 0.05
C ALA A 366 0.61 32.90 -1.12
N ALA A 367 0.78 31.60 -1.33
CA ALA A 367 0.28 30.89 -2.52
C ALA A 367 -1.23 31.04 -2.78
N TYR A 368 -2.03 31.21 -1.72
CA TYR A 368 -3.49 31.35 -1.77
C TYR A 368 -3.99 32.80 -1.73
N LEU A 369 -3.11 33.80 -1.74
CA LEU A 369 -3.51 35.21 -1.54
C LEU A 369 -4.52 35.68 -2.59
N ASP A 370 -4.23 35.47 -3.87
CA ASP A 370 -5.10 35.91 -4.95
C ASP A 370 -6.45 35.17 -4.94
N ASP A 371 -6.42 33.87 -4.61
CA ASP A 371 -7.63 33.06 -4.50
C ASP A 371 -8.51 33.57 -3.35
N LEU A 372 -7.93 33.79 -2.15
CA LEU A 372 -8.63 34.32 -0.98
C LEU A 372 -9.28 35.69 -1.24
N LEU A 373 -8.60 36.57 -1.97
CA LEU A 373 -9.13 37.90 -2.31
C LEU A 373 -10.26 37.84 -3.34
N ALA A 374 -10.34 36.77 -4.13
CA ALA A 374 -11.40 36.54 -5.12
C ALA A 374 -12.62 35.82 -4.54
N MET A 375 -12.53 35.27 -3.32
CA MET A 375 -13.63 34.52 -2.72
C MET A 375 -14.83 35.42 -2.35
N PRO A 376 -16.07 34.91 -2.42
CA PRO A 376 -17.26 35.63 -1.96
C PRO A 376 -17.20 36.08 -0.49
N TRP A 377 -16.35 35.43 0.31
CA TRP A 377 -16.14 35.69 1.73
C TRP A 377 -14.79 36.38 2.02
N ALA A 378 -14.18 37.03 1.02
CA ALA A 378 -12.89 37.73 1.18
C ALA A 378 -12.87 38.75 2.33
N GLU A 379 -14.01 39.34 2.69
CA GLU A 379 -14.14 40.26 3.83
C GLU A 379 -13.85 39.61 5.20
N HIS A 380 -13.93 38.28 5.29
CA HIS A 380 -13.59 37.51 6.49
C HIS A 380 -12.09 37.17 6.59
N VAL A 381 -11.26 37.60 5.62
CA VAL A 381 -9.85 37.24 5.54
C VAL A 381 -8.97 38.37 6.08
N THR A 382 -8.07 38.04 7.02
CA THR A 382 -7.02 38.92 7.52
C THR A 382 -5.64 38.34 7.19
N LEU A 383 -4.84 39.08 6.43
CA LEU A 383 -3.48 38.68 6.05
C LEU A 383 -2.43 39.24 7.02
N HIS A 384 -1.49 38.38 7.42
CA HIS A 384 -0.34 38.73 8.26
C HIS A 384 0.96 38.38 7.53
N VAL A 385 1.72 39.40 7.13
CA VAL A 385 2.99 39.24 6.38
C VAL A 385 4.16 39.69 7.26
N SER A 386 5.00 38.72 7.63
CA SER A 386 6.10 38.92 8.58
C SER A 386 7.09 40.01 8.14
N ASP A 387 7.47 39.99 6.86
CA ASP A 387 8.44 40.90 6.26
C ASP A 387 7.89 42.33 6.12
N GLU A 388 6.57 42.50 6.20
CA GLU A 388 5.91 43.82 6.23
C GLU A 388 5.72 44.33 7.67
N GLY A 389 6.30 43.64 8.66
CA GLY A 389 6.14 43.96 10.07
C GLY A 389 4.76 43.60 10.64
N SER A 390 3.94 42.86 9.89
CA SER A 390 2.62 42.42 10.31
C SER A 390 2.67 41.02 10.90
N ARG A 391 2.12 40.87 12.12
CA ARG A 391 1.91 39.58 12.79
C ARG A 391 0.55 39.57 13.46
N ALA A 392 -0.07 38.40 13.50
CA ALA A 392 -1.29 38.21 14.26
C ALA A 392 -0.97 38.37 15.76
N ASP A 393 -1.55 39.38 16.40
CA ASP A 393 -1.57 39.46 17.87
C ASP A 393 -2.59 38.44 18.38
N LEU A 394 -2.11 37.22 18.67
CA LEU A 394 -2.97 36.08 18.99
C LEU A 394 -3.84 36.32 20.23
N ASN A 395 -3.35 37.08 21.22
CA ASN A 395 -4.15 37.38 22.41
C ASN A 395 -5.30 38.33 22.07
N CYS A 396 -5.06 39.31 21.20
CA CYS A 396 -6.08 40.24 20.72
C CYS A 396 -7.08 39.55 19.77
N VAL A 397 -6.58 38.76 18.82
CA VAL A 397 -7.38 38.06 17.81
C VAL A 397 -8.32 37.04 18.45
N LEU A 398 -7.81 36.23 19.39
CA LEU A 398 -8.62 35.22 20.06
C LEU A 398 -9.57 35.86 21.08
N GLY A 399 -9.08 36.84 21.85
CA GLY A 399 -9.82 37.49 22.94
C GLY A 399 -10.28 36.50 24.02
N PRO A 400 -10.93 36.96 25.11
CA PRO A 400 -11.46 36.05 26.12
C PRO A 400 -12.49 35.07 25.53
N TYR A 401 -12.44 33.81 25.95
CA TYR A 401 -13.36 32.79 25.45
C TYR A 401 -14.83 33.20 25.63
N SER A 402 -15.61 32.99 24.59
CA SER A 402 -17.06 33.14 24.61
C SER A 402 -17.73 31.85 24.16
N ASP A 403 -18.80 31.46 24.86
CA ASP A 403 -19.46 30.16 24.69
C ASP A 403 -19.85 29.87 23.23
N GLY A 404 -19.32 28.78 22.68
CA GLY A 404 -19.52 28.36 21.29
C GLY A 404 -18.54 28.99 20.29
N THR A 405 -17.43 29.57 20.74
CA THR A 405 -16.33 30.03 19.87
C THR A 405 -15.30 28.92 19.71
N HIS A 406 -14.97 28.56 18.46
CA HIS A 406 -13.98 27.52 18.16
C HIS A 406 -12.77 28.12 17.44
N VAL A 407 -11.58 27.61 17.73
CA VAL A 407 -10.34 27.94 17.01
C VAL A 407 -9.79 26.70 16.31
N TYR A 408 -9.47 26.86 15.04
CA TYR A 408 -8.84 25.85 14.19
C TYR A 408 -7.46 26.37 13.76
N THR A 409 -6.43 25.54 13.85
CA THR A 409 -5.08 25.93 13.42
C THR A 409 -4.37 24.85 12.63
N CYS A 410 -3.66 25.25 11.59
CA CYS A 410 -2.79 24.36 10.82
C CYS A 410 -1.62 25.17 10.24
N GLY A 411 -0.41 24.62 10.31
CA GLY A 411 0.80 25.27 9.82
C GLY A 411 2.08 24.69 10.44
N PRO A 412 3.20 25.43 10.42
CA PRO A 412 4.41 25.03 11.13
C PRO A 412 4.17 24.85 12.63
N ASP A 413 4.84 23.88 13.25
CA ASP A 413 4.65 23.54 14.68
C ASP A 413 4.68 24.76 15.60
N ARG A 414 5.72 25.60 15.50
CA ARG A 414 5.84 26.84 16.30
C ARG A 414 4.64 27.79 16.15
N TYR A 415 4.03 27.84 14.96
CA TYR A 415 2.86 28.67 14.73
C TYR A 415 1.63 28.08 15.41
N MET A 416 1.39 26.78 15.24
CA MET A 416 0.25 26.09 15.85
C MET A 416 0.32 26.12 17.37
N SER A 417 1.48 25.80 17.95
CA SER A 417 1.71 25.86 19.40
C SER A 417 1.43 27.25 19.96
N ALA A 418 1.88 28.31 19.29
CA ALA A 418 1.59 29.69 19.71
C ALA A 418 0.09 30.02 19.70
N VAL A 419 -0.67 29.53 18.70
CA VAL A 419 -2.13 29.68 18.62
C VAL A 419 -2.82 28.94 19.75
N ILE A 420 -2.46 27.68 20.00
CA ILE A 420 -3.07 26.85 21.04
C ILE A 420 -2.78 27.41 22.44
N GLU A 421 -1.54 27.78 22.73
CA GLU A 421 -1.18 28.40 24.01
C GLU A 421 -1.91 29.74 24.22
N ALA A 422 -2.10 30.52 23.16
CA ALA A 422 -2.87 31.76 23.24
C ALA A 422 -4.35 31.47 23.55
N ALA A 423 -4.95 30.46 22.91
CA ALA A 423 -6.32 30.05 23.18
C ALA A 423 -6.49 29.57 24.62
N GLU A 424 -5.53 28.79 25.14
CA GLU A 424 -5.51 28.36 26.54
C GLU A 424 -5.46 29.55 27.51
N ARG A 425 -4.56 30.51 27.27
CA ARG A 425 -4.46 31.72 28.08
C ARG A 425 -5.74 32.54 28.09
N GLN A 426 -6.50 32.48 26.99
CA GLN A 426 -7.79 33.14 26.86
C GLN A 426 -8.99 32.33 27.39
N GLY A 427 -8.75 31.11 27.90
CA GLY A 427 -9.77 30.28 28.52
C GLY A 427 -10.58 29.42 27.56
N PHE A 428 -10.10 29.18 26.34
CA PHE A 428 -10.77 28.25 25.42
C PHE A 428 -10.68 26.83 25.99
N PRO A 429 -11.80 26.10 26.08
CA PRO A 429 -11.77 24.71 26.53
C PRO A 429 -11.14 23.80 25.46
N GLU A 430 -10.77 22.57 25.81
CA GLU A 430 -10.08 21.64 24.91
C GLU A 430 -10.90 21.31 23.65
N GLU A 431 -12.20 21.07 23.81
CA GLU A 431 -13.13 20.79 22.72
C GLU A 431 -13.33 21.95 21.73
N ALA A 432 -12.91 23.16 22.10
CA ALA A 432 -12.95 24.34 21.24
C ALA A 432 -11.62 24.62 20.53
N ARG A 433 -10.58 23.80 20.75
CA ARG A 433 -9.23 23.97 20.21
C ARG A 433 -8.89 22.81 19.28
N HIS A 434 -8.84 23.10 17.99
CA HIS A 434 -8.66 22.10 16.94
C HIS A 434 -7.35 22.36 16.21
N LEU A 435 -6.54 21.32 15.99
CA LEU A 435 -5.33 21.41 15.19
C LEU A 435 -5.08 20.18 14.30
N GLU A 436 -4.38 20.39 13.19
CA GLU A 436 -3.93 19.33 12.27
C GLU A 436 -2.44 19.49 11.95
N TYR A 437 -1.67 18.40 12.14
CA TYR A 437 -0.24 18.36 11.84
C TYR A 437 0.03 17.80 10.43
N PHE A 438 0.81 18.54 9.62
CA PHE A 438 1.29 18.03 8.32
C PHE A 438 2.60 17.24 8.43
N SER A 439 3.37 17.50 9.50
CA SER A 439 4.64 16.86 9.80
C SER A 439 4.68 16.51 11.28
N VAL A 440 5.47 15.49 11.63
CA VAL A 440 5.65 15.08 13.03
C VAL A 440 6.27 16.26 13.78
N PRO A 441 5.65 16.76 14.87
CA PRO A 441 6.23 17.83 15.66
C PRO A 441 7.47 17.34 16.42
N GLU A 442 8.22 18.27 17.02
CA GLU A 442 9.35 17.90 17.87
C GLU A 442 8.84 17.10 19.08
N LEU A 443 9.32 15.85 19.20
CA LEU A 443 8.92 14.92 20.24
C LEU A 443 9.87 15.00 21.44
N PRO A 444 9.37 14.81 22.68
CA PRO A 444 10.25 14.56 23.81
C PRO A 444 11.02 13.24 23.62
N GLU A 445 12.17 13.10 24.28
CA GLU A 445 12.86 11.81 24.33
C GLU A 445 12.00 10.80 25.09
N TYR A 446 11.51 9.78 24.39
CA TYR A 446 10.80 8.66 24.97
C TYR A 446 11.76 7.51 25.28
N GLU A 447 11.56 6.86 26.42
CA GLU A 447 12.17 5.56 26.69
C GLU A 447 11.26 4.43 26.18
N ASN A 448 11.81 3.48 25.43
CA ASN A 448 11.04 2.34 24.95
C ASN A 448 11.30 1.12 25.82
N HIS A 449 10.23 0.47 26.26
CA HIS A 449 10.29 -0.81 26.94
C HIS A 449 9.56 -1.89 26.13
N PRO A 450 9.99 -3.16 26.23
CA PRO A 450 9.22 -4.28 25.71
C PRO A 450 7.84 -4.36 26.37
N PHE A 451 6.83 -4.77 25.62
CA PHE A 451 5.48 -4.98 26.12
C PHE A 451 4.78 -6.14 25.39
N THR A 452 3.68 -6.63 25.95
CA THR A 452 2.87 -7.68 25.32
C THR A 452 1.64 -7.09 24.64
N LEU A 453 1.45 -7.40 23.35
CA LEU A 453 0.24 -7.07 22.60
C LEU A 453 -0.63 -8.34 22.49
N LYS A 454 -1.83 -8.32 23.07
CA LYS A 454 -2.80 -9.41 22.98
C LYS A 454 -3.89 -9.09 21.97
N LEU A 455 -4.15 -10.04 21.10
CA LEU A 455 -5.12 -9.95 20.02
C LEU A 455 -6.34 -10.78 20.42
N ILE A 456 -7.43 -10.10 20.76
CA ILE A 456 -8.59 -10.73 21.40
C ILE A 456 -9.31 -11.71 20.45
N ARG A 457 -9.39 -11.43 19.15
CA ARG A 457 -10.16 -12.30 18.24
C ARG A 457 -9.40 -13.57 17.91
N SER A 458 -8.07 -13.49 17.80
CA SER A 458 -7.21 -14.64 17.49
C SER A 458 -6.71 -15.38 18.73
N GLY A 459 -6.79 -14.78 19.92
CA GLY A 459 -6.23 -15.32 21.16
C GLY A 459 -4.69 -15.36 21.18
N ILE A 460 -4.04 -14.64 20.27
CA ILE A 460 -2.58 -14.59 20.13
C ILE A 460 -2.02 -13.50 21.06
N ALA A 461 -0.89 -13.77 21.69
CA ALA A 461 -0.11 -12.78 22.43
C ALA A 461 1.28 -12.66 21.79
N LEU A 462 1.67 -11.43 21.44
CA LEU A 462 2.93 -11.12 20.78
C LEU A 462 3.78 -10.21 21.67
N GLU A 463 5.07 -10.49 21.75
CA GLU A 463 6.03 -9.59 22.39
C GLU A 463 6.44 -8.50 21.40
N VAL A 464 6.30 -7.23 21.81
CA VAL A 464 6.76 -6.08 21.06
C VAL A 464 8.05 -5.56 21.72
N PRO A 465 9.23 -5.75 21.09
CA PRO A 465 10.50 -5.33 21.67
C PRO A 465 10.64 -3.80 21.66
N ALA A 466 11.61 -3.28 22.41
CA ALA A 466 11.83 -1.84 22.60
C ALA A 466 12.18 -1.09 21.29
N ASP A 467 12.82 -1.78 20.34
CA ASP A 467 13.32 -1.22 19.09
C ASP A 467 12.35 -1.36 17.91
N ARG A 468 11.14 -1.90 18.13
CA ARG A 468 10.14 -2.12 17.07
C ARG A 468 8.76 -1.64 17.45
N SER A 469 7.94 -1.34 16.43
CA SER A 469 6.52 -0.98 16.61
C SER A 469 5.63 -2.22 16.70
N ALA A 470 4.41 -2.05 17.25
CA ALA A 470 3.41 -3.12 17.24
C ALA A 470 3.03 -3.54 15.82
N THR A 471 2.95 -2.59 14.88
CA THR A 471 2.65 -2.87 13.47
C THR A 471 3.71 -3.74 12.79
N ASP A 472 5.00 -3.55 13.11
CA ASP A 472 6.07 -4.38 12.55
C ASP A 472 5.96 -5.83 13.03
N ILE A 473 5.62 -6.01 14.29
CA ILE A 473 5.48 -7.32 14.92
C ILE A 473 4.25 -8.05 14.39
N LEU A 474 3.11 -7.37 14.25
CA LEU A 474 1.91 -7.93 13.63
C LEU A 474 2.19 -8.41 12.20
N THR A 475 2.87 -7.57 11.40
CA THR A 475 3.20 -7.88 10.00
C THR A 475 4.10 -9.12 9.89
N GLU A 476 5.12 -9.24 10.74
CA GLU A 476 6.01 -10.41 10.76
C GLU A 476 5.28 -11.72 11.08
N HIS A 477 4.25 -11.65 11.93
CA HIS A 477 3.41 -12.80 12.28
C HIS A 477 2.28 -13.04 11.27
N GLY A 478 2.28 -12.34 10.13
CA GLY A 478 1.26 -12.47 9.08
C GLY A 478 -0.10 -11.92 9.48
N ILE A 479 -0.17 -11.08 10.51
CA ILE A 479 -1.40 -10.48 11.01
C ILE A 479 -1.58 -9.11 10.34
N SER A 480 -2.70 -8.97 9.62
CA SER A 480 -2.97 -7.79 8.82
C SER A 480 -3.38 -6.61 9.70
N VAL A 481 -2.68 -5.50 9.55
CA VAL A 481 -3.05 -4.18 10.07
C VAL A 481 -2.76 -3.16 8.97
N ASP A 482 -3.70 -2.24 8.74
CA ASP A 482 -3.48 -1.20 7.75
C ASP A 482 -2.44 -0.21 8.29
N VAL A 483 -1.36 0.01 7.55
CA VAL A 483 -0.28 0.94 7.91
C VAL A 483 0.03 1.84 6.73
N LYS A 484 0.28 3.13 7.01
CA LYS A 484 0.55 4.11 5.96
C LYS A 484 1.69 5.06 6.29
N CYS A 485 1.52 5.99 7.24
CA CYS A 485 2.58 6.96 7.53
C CYS A 485 3.70 6.37 8.40
N SER A 486 3.35 5.40 9.25
CA SER A 486 4.20 4.90 10.35
C SER A 486 4.71 5.99 11.29
N ASP A 487 4.11 7.18 11.27
CA ASP A 487 4.55 8.40 11.95
C ASP A 487 3.51 8.89 12.99
N GLY A 488 2.39 8.17 13.17
CA GLY A 488 1.32 8.57 14.10
C GLY A 488 0.40 9.71 13.63
N LEU A 489 0.47 10.08 12.34
CA LEU A 489 -0.24 11.23 11.77
C LEU A 489 -1.46 10.89 10.92
N CYS A 490 -1.54 9.67 10.38
CA CYS A 490 -2.57 9.33 9.40
C CYS A 490 -3.80 8.60 9.96
N GLY A 491 -3.75 8.11 11.21
CA GLY A 491 -4.83 7.34 11.81
C GLY A 491 -5.15 5.97 11.21
N VAL A 492 -4.51 5.56 10.10
CA VAL A 492 -4.83 4.31 9.38
C VAL A 492 -4.65 3.06 10.26
N CYS A 493 -3.59 2.99 11.07
CA CYS A 493 -3.35 1.86 11.98
C CYS A 493 -4.13 1.97 13.30
N LYS A 494 -5.30 2.63 13.29
CA LYS A 494 -6.18 2.73 14.45
C LYS A 494 -6.80 1.37 14.72
N CYS A 495 -6.71 0.92 15.96
CA CYS A 495 -7.36 -0.28 16.44
C CYS A 495 -8.20 0.02 17.69
N GLY A 496 -9.25 -0.78 17.92
CA GLY A 496 -9.99 -0.74 19.18
C GLY A 496 -9.10 -1.21 20.35
N LEU A 497 -9.06 -0.42 21.41
CA LEU A 497 -8.38 -0.73 22.68
C LEU A 497 -9.41 -1.37 23.62
N ILE A 498 -9.15 -2.62 24.01
CA ILE A 498 -10.04 -3.39 24.90
C ILE A 498 -9.60 -3.25 26.36
N ALA A 499 -8.30 -3.33 26.63
CA ALA A 499 -7.73 -3.21 27.97
C ALA A 499 -6.24 -2.84 27.92
N GLY A 500 -5.73 -2.33 29.04
CA GLY A 500 -4.32 -1.95 29.21
C GLY A 500 -4.10 -0.43 29.10
N ASP A 501 -3.10 0.06 29.82
CA ASP A 501 -2.72 1.47 29.80
C ASP A 501 -1.75 1.74 28.64
N VAL A 502 -2.06 2.77 27.85
CA VAL A 502 -1.35 3.12 26.61
C VAL A 502 -0.63 4.46 26.77
N GLU A 503 0.65 4.49 26.42
CA GLU A 503 1.35 5.73 26.12
C GLU A 503 1.05 6.13 24.68
N HIS A 504 0.09 7.03 24.51
CA HIS A 504 -0.31 7.55 23.21
C HIS A 504 0.75 8.49 22.66
N ARG A 505 1.36 8.09 21.54
CA ARG A 505 2.39 8.86 20.83
C ARG A 505 1.91 9.35 19.45
N ASP A 506 0.60 9.34 19.24
CA ASP A 506 -0.05 9.79 18.02
C ASP A 506 -0.63 11.20 18.15
N PHE A 507 -0.92 11.83 17.00
CA PHE A 507 -1.42 13.21 16.92
C PHE A 507 -2.83 13.30 16.32
N VAL A 508 -3.54 12.16 16.25
CA VAL A 508 -4.82 12.07 15.53
C VAL A 508 -5.99 11.70 16.44
N LEU A 509 -5.74 10.98 17.55
CA LEU A 509 -6.79 10.63 18.48
C LEU A 509 -7.03 11.77 19.47
N SER A 510 -8.29 12.19 19.60
CA SER A 510 -8.72 13.07 20.69
C SER A 510 -8.62 12.36 22.05
N ALA A 511 -8.60 13.14 23.14
CA ALA A 511 -8.59 12.59 24.50
C ALA A 511 -9.79 11.64 24.77
N ALA A 512 -10.92 11.85 24.10
CA ALA A 512 -12.05 10.93 24.18
C ALA A 512 -11.79 9.60 23.45
N GLN A 513 -11.24 9.66 22.24
CA GLN A 513 -10.91 8.47 21.43
C GLN A 513 -9.77 7.65 22.02
N ARG A 514 -8.81 8.28 22.71
CA ARG A 514 -7.70 7.57 23.39
C ARG A 514 -8.18 6.59 24.47
N LYS A 515 -9.44 6.70 24.92
CA LYS A 515 -10.03 5.78 25.92
C LYS A 515 -10.37 4.41 25.34
N ASP A 516 -10.67 4.33 24.04
CA ASP A 516 -11.19 3.13 23.39
C ASP A 516 -10.45 2.76 22.09
N SER A 517 -9.44 3.54 21.71
CA SER A 517 -8.71 3.39 20.45
C SER A 517 -7.20 3.59 20.66
N ILE A 518 -6.39 2.91 19.87
CA ILE A 518 -4.91 3.02 19.84
C ILE A 518 -4.39 3.15 18.42
N ILE A 519 -3.36 3.97 18.20
CA ILE A 519 -2.59 4.03 16.95
C ILE A 519 -1.33 3.15 17.08
N LEU A 520 -1.36 1.97 16.45
CA LEU A 520 -0.38 0.90 16.67
C LEU A 520 1.04 1.17 16.15
N CYS A 521 1.23 2.09 15.20
CA CYS A 521 2.55 2.32 14.61
C CYS A 521 3.52 3.12 15.50
N GLN A 522 3.00 3.82 16.52
CA GLN A 522 3.81 4.67 17.41
C GLN A 522 3.49 4.47 18.89
N SER A 523 2.23 4.20 19.24
CA SER A 523 1.83 4.07 20.65
C SER A 523 2.36 2.77 21.27
N ARG A 524 2.65 2.81 22.57
CA ARG A 524 3.21 1.68 23.34
C ARG A 524 2.44 1.46 24.64
N ALA A 525 2.76 0.40 25.38
CA ALA A 525 2.28 0.26 26.76
C ALA A 525 2.86 1.37 27.64
N ALA A 526 2.04 1.89 28.56
CA ALA A 526 2.46 2.97 29.47
C ALA A 526 3.55 2.53 30.46
N GLU A 527 3.57 1.25 30.82
CA GLU A 527 4.49 0.69 31.81
C GLU A 527 5.41 -0.38 31.19
N PRO A 528 6.66 -0.53 31.69
CA PRO A 528 7.56 -1.60 31.26
C PRO A 528 6.96 -2.99 31.47
N SER A 529 7.07 -3.87 30.47
CA SER A 529 6.42 -5.20 30.47
C SER A 529 4.90 -5.15 30.60
N GLY A 530 4.27 -4.01 30.32
CA GLY A 530 2.82 -3.87 30.29
C GLY A 530 2.16 -4.75 29.24
N ALA A 531 0.84 -4.93 29.36
CA ALA A 531 0.05 -5.67 28.37
C ALA A 531 -1.08 -4.79 27.84
N ILE A 532 -1.20 -4.71 26.52
CA ILE A 532 -2.30 -4.05 25.82
C ILE A 532 -3.13 -5.11 25.11
N GLU A 533 -4.45 -5.01 25.22
CA GLU A 533 -5.41 -5.88 24.53
C GLU A 533 -6.14 -5.09 23.45
N VAL A 534 -6.13 -5.60 22.22
CA VAL A 534 -6.71 -4.92 21.05
C VAL A 534 -7.69 -5.81 20.30
N ASP A 535 -8.66 -5.18 19.62
CA ASP A 535 -9.72 -5.86 18.86
C ASP A 535 -9.26 -6.32 17.46
N ILE A 536 -8.22 -7.14 17.44
CA ILE A 536 -7.69 -7.90 16.28
C ILE A 536 -7.64 -9.36 16.67
#